data_AF-A0A924ZLB1-F1
#
_entry.id   AF-A0A924ZLB1-F1
#
_cell.length_a   1.000
_cell.length_b   1.000
_cell.length_c   1.000
_cell.angle_alpha   90.00
_cell.angle_beta   90.00
_cell.angle_gamma   90.00
#
_symmetry.space_group_name_H-M   'P 1'
#
loop_
_entity.id
_entity.type
_entity.pdbx_description
1 polymer ?
#
loop_
_entity_poly.entity_id
_entity_poly.type
_entity_poly.pdbx_seq_one_letter_code
_entity_poly.pdbx_strand_id
1 'polypeptide(L)'
;MKKTLLLMLLLAGAYLQQVKSQVFNKGAKIGISDGGIFFIDGAFTNQSGIILNNGRLIVKTDWQNNDPSFTAFNKQSTGIVELSGAQQSIGGTFKTEFPSLSISGTAAKTLKINTDLNGTLSLNDQELKTDQYTLTVLNSSANAIDRSSGFISTDNKGRLLRIINSVSTYQFPLGTSDGGESFYRPFEVDSKDAVQNSFSASFSKKDPSSAGYSRMSKRPDIDNVYEKYFYVLEQNGTSKVNIRFYQNSVQDGGFTQLVDYNRLNIWEKAGPSFPTSGNFGDGLNQHLLYSSTEVITNLPFTLAAIKTDGPFTFFNAFSPDGDGINDKWEIKNLDLFPNNDLSVFNRWGDKVFQVSNYSSTKAWDGGNLNPGTYYYILNVEESGVKKAYKGFITMVKKD
;
A
#
# COMPACT_ATOMS: atom_id res chain seq x y z
N MET A 1 39.43 -49.44 -58.93
CA MET A 1 39.21 -48.10 -58.31
C MET A 1 37.70 -47.91 -58.11
N LYS A 2 37.24 -47.93 -56.85
CA LYS A 2 35.82 -47.69 -56.49
C LYS A 2 35.54 -46.19 -56.58
N LYS A 3 34.52 -45.78 -57.33
CA LYS A 3 34.00 -44.40 -57.33
C LYS A 3 33.04 -44.24 -56.14
N THR A 4 33.36 -43.34 -55.24
CA THR A 4 32.48 -42.95 -54.13
C THR A 4 31.51 -41.88 -54.63
N LEU A 5 30.21 -42.18 -54.59
CA LEU A 5 29.13 -41.24 -54.92
C LEU A 5 28.77 -40.46 -53.65
N LEU A 6 28.97 -39.14 -53.66
CA LEU A 6 28.60 -38.26 -52.55
C LEU A 6 27.13 -37.86 -52.72
N LEU A 7 26.25 -38.34 -51.83
CA LEU A 7 24.84 -37.96 -51.80
C LEU A 7 24.69 -36.76 -50.84
N MET A 8 24.57 -35.54 -51.36
CA MET A 8 24.14 -34.37 -50.58
C MET A 8 22.64 -34.44 -50.36
N LEU A 9 22.20 -34.76 -49.14
CA LEU A 9 20.83 -34.50 -48.71
C LEU A 9 20.66 -32.99 -48.46
N LEU A 10 19.92 -32.32 -49.34
CA LEU A 10 19.35 -31.01 -49.04
C LEU A 10 18.11 -31.21 -48.16
N LEU A 11 18.24 -31.02 -46.83
CA LEU A 11 17.07 -30.80 -45.99
C LEU A 11 16.61 -29.34 -46.17
N ALA A 12 15.63 -29.13 -47.05
CA ALA A 12 14.86 -27.90 -47.06
C ALA A 12 13.95 -27.90 -45.82
N GLY A 13 14.38 -27.25 -44.74
CA GLY A 13 13.55 -26.99 -43.58
C GLY A 13 12.44 -26.01 -43.94
N ALA A 14 11.24 -26.52 -44.24
CA ALA A 14 10.05 -25.70 -44.35
C ALA A 14 9.67 -25.20 -42.94
N TYR A 15 10.08 -23.98 -42.62
CA TYR A 15 9.52 -23.25 -41.48
C TYR A 15 8.07 -22.90 -41.81
N LEU A 16 7.12 -23.64 -41.22
CA LEU A 16 5.74 -23.20 -41.12
C LEU A 16 5.71 -21.99 -40.18
N GLN A 17 5.80 -20.77 -40.74
CA GLN A 17 5.40 -19.58 -40.01
C GLN A 17 3.88 -19.67 -39.81
N GLN A 18 3.48 -20.03 -38.59
CA GLN A 18 2.10 -19.85 -38.16
C GLN A 18 1.85 -18.33 -38.07
N VAL A 19 1.30 -17.76 -39.14
CA VAL A 19 0.82 -16.37 -39.11
C VAL A 19 -0.38 -16.35 -38.17
N LYS A 20 -0.18 -15.93 -36.93
CA LYS A 20 -1.31 -15.62 -36.04
C LYS A 20 -2.06 -14.45 -36.67
N SER A 21 -3.39 -14.46 -36.56
CA SER A 21 -4.19 -13.31 -36.99
C SER A 21 -3.63 -12.05 -36.32
N GLN A 22 -3.53 -10.96 -37.06
CA GLN A 22 -3.12 -9.67 -36.50
C GLN A 22 -3.85 -8.57 -37.24
N VAL A 23 -4.28 -7.56 -36.49
CA VAL A 23 -4.73 -6.30 -37.07
C VAL A 23 -3.58 -5.30 -36.97
N PHE A 24 -3.18 -4.76 -38.11
CA PHE A 24 -2.15 -3.74 -38.20
C PHE A 24 -2.75 -2.48 -38.81
N ASN A 25 -3.09 -1.50 -37.96
CA ASN A 25 -3.66 -0.23 -38.41
C ASN A 25 -2.55 0.74 -38.84
N LYS A 26 -2.55 1.14 -40.11
CA LYS A 26 -1.55 2.05 -40.71
C LYS A 26 -2.21 3.26 -41.37
N GLY A 27 -3.06 3.94 -40.60
CA GLY A 27 -3.69 5.22 -40.96
C GLY A 27 -5.19 5.13 -41.20
N ALA A 28 -5.80 3.97 -40.97
CA ALA A 28 -7.23 3.79 -41.16
C ALA A 28 -8.04 4.34 -39.97
N LYS A 29 -9.30 4.69 -40.24
CA LYS A 29 -10.31 4.95 -39.22
C LYS A 29 -11.10 3.67 -39.00
N ILE A 30 -11.06 3.13 -37.79
CA ILE A 30 -11.80 1.93 -37.40
C ILE A 30 -12.99 2.37 -36.55
N GLY A 31 -14.21 2.07 -36.98
CA GLY A 31 -15.43 2.37 -36.23
C GLY A 31 -16.06 1.09 -35.71
N ILE A 32 -16.39 1.07 -34.42
CA ILE A 32 -17.17 0.00 -33.78
C ILE A 32 -18.39 0.69 -33.16
N SER A 33 -19.58 0.45 -33.73
CA SER A 33 -20.81 1.03 -33.23
C SER A 33 -21.22 0.42 -31.90
N ASP A 34 -22.15 1.08 -31.20
CA ASP A 34 -22.83 0.47 -30.04
C ASP A 34 -23.47 -0.88 -30.43
N GLY A 35 -23.39 -1.85 -29.52
CA GLY A 35 -23.73 -3.26 -29.75
C GLY A 35 -22.79 -4.02 -30.72
N GLY A 36 -21.90 -3.33 -31.42
CA GLY A 36 -20.95 -3.92 -32.36
C GLY A 36 -19.83 -4.69 -31.64
N ILE A 37 -19.39 -5.79 -32.24
CA ILE A 37 -18.27 -6.59 -31.75
C ILE A 37 -17.20 -6.65 -32.83
N PHE A 38 -16.00 -6.21 -32.51
CA PHE A 38 -14.81 -6.45 -33.32
C PHE A 38 -13.91 -7.46 -32.61
N PHE A 39 -13.90 -8.70 -33.11
CA PHE A 39 -13.15 -9.80 -32.53
C PHE A 39 -11.85 -10.06 -33.30
N ILE A 40 -10.75 -10.17 -32.57
CA ILE A 40 -9.40 -10.39 -33.12
C ILE A 40 -8.80 -11.60 -32.42
N ASP A 41 -8.69 -12.71 -33.16
CA ASP A 41 -8.02 -13.94 -32.71
C ASP A 41 -6.48 -13.83 -32.81
N GLY A 42 -5.96 -12.75 -32.25
CA GLY A 42 -4.70 -12.19 -32.70
C GLY A 42 -4.26 -10.93 -31.98
N ALA A 43 -3.18 -10.34 -32.47
CA ALA A 43 -2.62 -9.10 -31.93
C ALA A 43 -3.30 -7.89 -32.56
N PHE A 44 -3.33 -6.77 -31.84
CA PHE A 44 -3.69 -5.48 -32.41
C PHE A 44 -2.50 -4.52 -32.28
N THR A 45 -2.03 -4.01 -33.42
CA THR A 45 -0.98 -3.00 -33.49
C THR A 45 -1.52 -1.75 -34.19
N ASN A 46 -1.57 -0.64 -33.47
CA ASN A 46 -1.84 0.68 -34.06
C ASN A 46 -0.50 1.35 -34.43
N GLN A 47 -0.15 1.36 -35.71
CA GLN A 47 1.02 2.10 -36.20
C GLN A 47 0.67 3.56 -36.48
N SER A 48 -0.51 3.78 -37.04
CA SER A 48 -1.13 5.09 -37.18
C SER A 48 -2.64 4.95 -37.39
N GLY A 49 -3.39 6.02 -37.14
CA GLY A 49 -4.84 6.05 -37.39
C GLY A 49 -5.64 6.18 -36.09
N ILE A 50 -6.96 6.05 -36.17
CA ILE A 50 -7.84 6.32 -35.03
C ILE A 50 -9.00 5.32 -34.96
N ILE A 51 -9.30 4.87 -33.76
CA ILE A 51 -10.39 3.94 -33.47
C ILE A 51 -11.51 4.71 -32.75
N LEU A 52 -12.70 4.74 -33.33
CA LEU A 52 -13.91 5.15 -32.61
C LEU A 52 -14.60 3.89 -32.11
N ASN A 53 -14.34 3.51 -30.86
CA ASN A 53 -14.92 2.32 -30.26
C ASN A 53 -16.08 2.69 -29.33
N ASN A 54 -17.30 2.41 -29.73
CA ASN A 54 -18.51 2.52 -28.90
C ASN A 54 -19.14 1.16 -28.61
N GLY A 55 -18.51 0.06 -29.04
CA GLY A 55 -18.96 -1.32 -28.80
C GLY A 55 -17.92 -2.11 -28.02
N ARG A 56 -17.66 -3.35 -28.45
CA ARG A 56 -16.70 -4.28 -27.83
C ARG A 56 -15.58 -4.63 -28.80
N LEU A 57 -14.34 -4.30 -28.46
CA LEU A 57 -13.13 -4.72 -29.18
C LEU A 57 -12.43 -5.83 -28.39
N ILE A 58 -12.44 -7.06 -28.90
CA ILE A 58 -11.88 -8.23 -28.21
C ILE A 58 -10.57 -8.60 -28.87
N VAL A 59 -9.49 -8.66 -28.08
CA VAL A 59 -8.14 -9.02 -28.55
C VAL A 59 -7.65 -10.25 -27.79
N LYS A 60 -7.21 -11.28 -28.52
CA LYS A 60 -6.73 -12.56 -27.96
C LYS A 60 -5.22 -12.62 -27.70
N THR A 61 -4.41 -11.74 -28.29
CA THR A 61 -2.97 -11.65 -28.00
C THR A 61 -2.57 -10.21 -27.62
N ASP A 62 -1.41 -9.70 -28.04
CA ASP A 62 -0.88 -8.44 -27.53
C ASP A 62 -1.59 -7.21 -28.10
N TRP A 63 -1.66 -6.16 -27.28
CA TRP A 63 -2.03 -4.81 -27.71
C TRP A 63 -0.78 -3.95 -27.82
N GLN A 64 -0.61 -3.25 -28.94
CA GLN A 64 0.48 -2.31 -29.16
C GLN A 64 -0.02 -0.99 -29.75
N ASN A 65 0.37 0.13 -29.15
CA ASN A 65 0.22 1.46 -29.75
C ASN A 65 1.59 2.06 -30.07
N ASN A 66 1.85 2.21 -31.37
CA ASN A 66 3.07 2.83 -31.90
C ASN A 66 2.77 4.17 -32.59
N ASP A 67 1.56 4.70 -32.45
CA ASP A 67 1.18 6.00 -32.99
C ASP A 67 1.63 7.15 -32.06
N PRO A 68 2.44 8.10 -32.55
CA PRO A 68 2.94 9.23 -31.76
C PRO A 68 1.87 10.20 -31.28
N SER A 69 0.62 10.10 -31.75
CA SER A 69 -0.53 10.87 -31.25
C SER A 69 -1.10 10.36 -29.92
N PHE A 70 -0.49 9.33 -29.33
CA PHE A 70 -0.75 8.74 -28.00
C PHE A 70 -2.10 8.04 -27.79
N THR A 71 -3.15 8.40 -28.51
CA THR A 71 -4.50 8.00 -28.05
C THR A 71 -4.94 6.64 -28.55
N ALA A 72 -4.55 6.24 -29.78
CA ALA A 72 -5.10 5.11 -30.56
C ALA A 72 -6.63 5.18 -30.78
N PHE A 73 -7.38 5.60 -29.75
CA PHE A 73 -8.81 5.80 -29.70
C PHE A 73 -9.17 7.29 -29.82
N ASN A 74 -10.30 7.53 -30.47
CA ASN A 74 -10.98 8.82 -30.42
C ASN A 74 -11.45 9.10 -28.98
N LYS A 75 -11.31 10.35 -28.51
CA LYS A 75 -11.79 10.80 -27.19
C LYS A 75 -13.29 10.61 -26.96
N GLN A 76 -14.08 10.47 -28.02
CA GLN A 76 -15.51 10.17 -27.97
C GLN A 76 -15.82 8.67 -27.80
N SER A 77 -14.81 7.80 -27.82
CA SER A 77 -15.00 6.36 -27.65
C SER A 77 -15.53 6.07 -26.25
N THR A 78 -16.65 5.36 -26.16
CA THR A 78 -17.28 4.95 -24.89
C THR A 78 -17.27 3.44 -24.68
N GLY A 79 -16.82 2.69 -25.69
CA GLY A 79 -16.81 1.23 -25.70
C GLY A 79 -15.69 0.63 -24.86
N ILE A 80 -15.62 -0.69 -24.89
CA ILE A 80 -14.68 -1.48 -24.09
C ILE A 80 -13.70 -2.23 -24.96
N VAL A 81 -12.44 -2.29 -24.51
CA VAL A 81 -11.43 -3.20 -25.03
C VAL A 81 -11.32 -4.37 -24.07
N GLU A 82 -11.48 -5.59 -24.56
CA GLU A 82 -11.42 -6.82 -23.79
C GLU A 82 -10.17 -7.61 -24.16
N LEU A 83 -9.28 -7.81 -23.19
CA LEU A 83 -8.12 -8.68 -23.33
C LEU A 83 -8.48 -10.04 -22.72
N SER A 84 -8.89 -10.99 -23.57
CA SER A 84 -9.49 -12.28 -23.14
C SER A 84 -8.67 -13.52 -23.55
N GLY A 85 -7.41 -13.31 -23.94
CA GLY A 85 -6.46 -14.36 -24.29
C GLY A 85 -5.81 -15.06 -23.09
N ALA A 86 -4.72 -15.76 -23.37
CA ALA A 86 -3.80 -16.27 -22.35
C ALA A 86 -2.95 -15.11 -21.80
N GLN A 87 -1.61 -15.25 -21.80
CA GLN A 87 -0.73 -14.14 -21.45
C GLN A 87 -0.80 -13.08 -22.56
N GLN A 88 -1.02 -11.83 -22.17
CA GLN A 88 -1.06 -10.69 -23.09
C GLN A 88 -0.28 -9.51 -22.50
N SER A 89 0.31 -8.72 -23.38
CA SER A 89 0.94 -7.46 -23.04
C SER A 89 0.14 -6.26 -23.57
N ILE A 90 0.15 -5.18 -22.80
CA ILE A 90 -0.29 -3.85 -23.22
C ILE A 90 0.99 -3.02 -23.38
N GLY A 91 1.38 -2.75 -24.61
CA GLY A 91 2.65 -2.11 -24.91
C GLY A 91 2.60 -1.19 -26.13
N GLY A 92 3.75 -1.10 -26.79
CA GLY A 92 4.01 -0.17 -27.89
C GLY A 92 5.00 0.92 -27.49
N THR A 93 5.33 1.80 -28.43
CA THR A 93 6.24 2.92 -28.20
C THR A 93 5.57 4.10 -27.51
N PHE A 94 4.24 4.17 -27.55
CA PHE A 94 3.45 5.22 -26.92
C PHE A 94 2.39 4.59 -26.01
N LYS A 95 2.08 5.28 -24.90
CA LYS A 95 0.98 4.86 -24.03
C LYS A 95 -0.32 4.78 -24.82
N THR A 96 -1.29 4.00 -24.34
CA THR A 96 -2.66 4.01 -24.86
C THR A 96 -3.56 4.65 -23.81
N GLU A 97 -4.49 5.50 -24.25
CA GLU A 97 -5.59 6.00 -23.44
C GLU A 97 -6.86 5.22 -23.80
N PHE A 98 -7.14 4.13 -23.08
CA PHE A 98 -8.28 3.27 -23.40
C PHE A 98 -9.61 3.92 -22.97
N PRO A 99 -10.69 3.75 -23.76
CA PRO A 99 -12.03 4.19 -23.37
C PRO A 99 -12.57 3.39 -22.18
N SER A 100 -12.39 2.06 -22.17
CA SER A 100 -12.60 1.17 -21.02
C SER A 100 -11.81 -0.11 -21.29
N LEU A 101 -11.43 -0.82 -20.23
CA LEU A 101 -10.63 -2.04 -20.32
C LEU A 101 -11.27 -3.16 -19.49
N SER A 102 -11.45 -4.32 -20.10
CA SER A 102 -11.88 -5.56 -19.44
C SER A 102 -10.76 -6.58 -19.50
N ILE A 103 -10.43 -7.13 -18.34
CA ILE A 103 -9.36 -8.10 -18.13
C ILE A 103 -10.01 -9.46 -17.87
N SER A 104 -9.83 -10.41 -18.80
CA SER A 104 -10.40 -11.75 -18.72
C SER A 104 -9.47 -12.81 -19.35
N GLY A 105 -9.91 -14.08 -19.38
CA GLY A 105 -9.24 -15.13 -20.13
C GLY A 105 -8.60 -16.17 -19.22
N THR A 106 -7.38 -16.62 -19.53
CA THR A 106 -6.78 -17.77 -18.82
C THR A 106 -5.44 -17.46 -18.16
N ALA A 107 -4.91 -16.25 -18.30
CA ALA A 107 -3.68 -15.83 -17.65
C ALA A 107 -3.58 -14.31 -17.52
N ALA A 108 -2.60 -13.88 -16.72
CA ALA A 108 -2.32 -12.49 -16.41
C ALA A 108 -2.05 -11.61 -17.65
N LYS A 109 -2.43 -10.33 -17.55
CA LYS A 109 -2.10 -9.27 -18.52
C LYS A 109 -1.02 -8.39 -17.94
N THR A 110 -0.07 -7.94 -18.76
CA THR A 110 1.10 -7.20 -18.26
C THR A 110 1.26 -5.88 -19.00
N LEU A 111 1.39 -4.78 -18.26
CA LEU A 111 1.78 -3.49 -18.83
C LEU A 111 3.25 -3.52 -19.22
N LYS A 112 3.55 -2.97 -20.40
CA LYS A 112 4.90 -2.72 -20.91
C LYS A 112 5.16 -1.23 -21.15
N ILE A 113 4.19 -0.38 -20.80
CA ILE A 113 4.24 1.07 -20.83
C ILE A 113 3.17 1.62 -19.87
N ASN A 114 3.33 2.86 -19.39
CA ASN A 114 2.27 3.55 -18.66
C ASN A 114 0.99 3.54 -19.51
N THR A 115 -0.15 3.36 -18.88
CA THR A 115 -1.43 3.18 -19.57
C THR A 115 -2.51 3.95 -18.82
N ASP A 116 -3.36 4.66 -19.55
CA ASP A 116 -4.44 5.44 -18.96
C ASP A 116 -5.81 4.90 -19.38
N LEU A 117 -6.79 5.00 -18.48
CA LEU A 117 -8.17 4.56 -18.68
C LEU A 117 -9.12 5.75 -18.46
N ASN A 118 -9.82 6.15 -19.52
CA ASN A 118 -10.81 7.24 -19.47
C ASN A 118 -12.16 6.82 -18.87
N GLY A 119 -12.53 5.55 -19.00
CA GLY A 119 -13.78 4.99 -18.50
C GLY A 119 -13.56 3.98 -17.40
N THR A 120 -13.99 2.73 -17.61
CA THR A 120 -14.00 1.69 -16.56
C THR A 120 -12.89 0.66 -16.73
N LEU A 121 -12.50 0.07 -15.61
CA LEU A 121 -11.66 -1.13 -15.55
C LEU A 121 -12.48 -2.28 -14.95
N SER A 122 -12.73 -3.32 -15.73
CA SER A 122 -13.34 -4.56 -15.24
C SER A 122 -12.27 -5.62 -15.00
N LEU A 123 -11.99 -5.91 -13.74
CA LEU A 123 -11.10 -6.98 -13.29
C LEU A 123 -11.93 -8.24 -13.05
N ASN A 124 -12.23 -8.99 -14.12
CA ASN A 124 -13.09 -10.17 -14.02
C ASN A 124 -12.39 -11.24 -13.20
N ASP A 125 -11.46 -11.99 -13.79
CA ASP A 125 -10.90 -13.21 -13.20
C ASP A 125 -9.37 -13.29 -13.26
N GLN A 126 -8.71 -12.30 -13.89
CA GLN A 126 -7.27 -12.33 -14.12
C GLN A 126 -6.52 -11.20 -13.42
N GLU A 127 -5.24 -11.45 -13.18
CA GLU A 127 -4.27 -10.49 -12.68
C GLU A 127 -3.86 -9.50 -13.79
N LEU A 128 -3.90 -8.19 -13.49
CA LEU A 128 -3.31 -7.14 -14.31
C LEU A 128 -2.00 -6.68 -13.65
N LYS A 129 -0.87 -7.12 -14.21
CA LYS A 129 0.47 -6.76 -13.75
C LYS A 129 0.87 -5.39 -14.30
N THR A 130 1.12 -4.44 -13.41
CA THR A 130 1.66 -3.13 -13.80
C THR A 130 3.17 -3.14 -14.03
N ASP A 131 3.87 -4.18 -13.54
CA ASP A 131 5.33 -4.30 -13.62
C ASP A 131 6.00 -3.08 -12.99
N GLN A 132 6.71 -2.26 -13.77
CA GLN A 132 7.32 -0.98 -13.37
C GLN A 132 6.53 0.27 -13.79
N TYR A 133 5.35 0.07 -14.39
CA TYR A 133 4.57 1.13 -15.01
C TYR A 133 3.40 1.57 -14.14
N THR A 134 2.82 2.72 -14.48
CA THR A 134 1.60 3.23 -13.83
C THR A 134 0.39 2.92 -14.70
N LEU A 135 -0.63 2.31 -14.08
CA LEU A 135 -2.00 2.30 -14.59
C LEU A 135 -2.75 3.49 -14.00
N THR A 136 -3.17 4.43 -14.84
CA THR A 136 -3.92 5.62 -14.42
C THR A 136 -5.40 5.45 -14.75
N VAL A 137 -6.27 5.43 -13.74
CA VAL A 137 -7.72 5.52 -13.93
C VAL A 137 -8.14 6.98 -13.82
N LEU A 138 -8.36 7.60 -14.99
CA LEU A 138 -8.73 9.01 -15.12
C LEU A 138 -10.21 9.25 -14.77
N ASN A 139 -11.05 8.23 -14.93
CA ASN A 139 -12.44 8.27 -14.48
C ASN A 139 -12.51 8.38 -12.96
N SER A 140 -12.99 9.54 -12.49
CA SER A 140 -13.06 9.86 -11.07
C SER A 140 -14.29 9.27 -10.36
N SER A 141 -15.11 8.47 -11.05
CA SER A 141 -16.19 7.71 -10.41
C SER A 141 -15.63 6.72 -9.40
N ALA A 142 -16.27 6.60 -8.25
CA ALA A 142 -15.95 5.57 -7.26
C ALA A 142 -16.02 4.15 -7.84
N ASN A 143 -16.97 3.94 -8.76
CA ASN A 143 -17.22 2.67 -9.45
C ASN A 143 -16.43 2.51 -10.76
N ALA A 144 -15.40 3.35 -11.00
CA ALA A 144 -14.56 3.26 -12.20
C ALA A 144 -13.76 1.95 -12.30
N ILE A 145 -13.54 1.27 -11.16
CA ILE A 145 -12.94 -0.06 -11.12
C ILE A 145 -14.00 -1.00 -10.57
N ASP A 146 -14.33 -2.02 -11.34
CA ASP A 146 -15.21 -3.11 -10.97
C ASP A 146 -14.43 -4.43 -10.96
N ARG A 147 -14.76 -5.33 -10.03
CA ARG A 147 -14.03 -6.57 -9.81
C ARG A 147 -14.99 -7.71 -9.51
N SER A 148 -14.73 -8.87 -10.13
CA SER A 148 -15.28 -10.15 -9.67
C SER A 148 -14.29 -10.87 -8.75
N SER A 149 -13.15 -11.32 -9.28
CA SER A 149 -12.05 -11.94 -8.52
C SER A 149 -10.65 -11.47 -8.94
N GLY A 150 -10.50 -10.89 -10.13
CA GLY A 150 -9.24 -10.34 -10.64
C GLY A 150 -8.70 -9.19 -9.80
N PHE A 151 -7.41 -8.86 -9.94
CA PHE A 151 -6.75 -7.83 -9.13
C PHE A 151 -5.56 -7.23 -9.89
N ILE A 152 -5.01 -6.15 -9.34
CA ILE A 152 -3.85 -5.46 -9.91
C ILE A 152 -2.61 -5.78 -9.06
N SER A 153 -1.52 -6.16 -9.72
CA SER A 153 -0.22 -6.32 -9.06
C SER A 153 0.79 -5.26 -9.47
N THR A 154 1.63 -4.90 -8.52
CA THR A 154 2.53 -3.73 -8.56
C THR A 154 3.94 -4.07 -8.06
N ASP A 155 4.28 -5.35 -7.97
CA ASP A 155 5.44 -5.85 -7.21
C ASP A 155 6.81 -5.38 -7.75
N ASN A 156 6.88 -4.87 -8.99
CA ASN A 156 8.09 -4.35 -9.62
C ASN A 156 8.12 -2.80 -9.74
N LYS A 157 7.68 -2.10 -8.67
CA LYS A 157 7.64 -0.62 -8.57
C LYS A 157 6.54 0.08 -9.37
N GLY A 158 5.67 -0.69 -10.02
CA GLY A 158 4.49 -0.16 -10.70
C GLY A 158 3.46 0.41 -9.72
N ARG A 159 2.45 1.10 -10.27
CA ARG A 159 1.43 1.81 -9.50
C ARG A 159 0.06 1.69 -10.12
N LEU A 160 -0.96 1.61 -9.26
CA LEU A 160 -2.32 2.01 -9.60
C LEU A 160 -2.50 3.45 -9.14
N LEU A 161 -2.89 4.35 -10.05
CA LEU A 161 -3.27 5.73 -9.73
C LEU A 161 -4.75 5.94 -10.06
N ARG A 162 -5.51 6.49 -9.13
CA ARG A 162 -6.91 6.90 -9.33
C ARG A 162 -7.07 8.40 -9.12
N ILE A 163 -7.90 9.03 -9.95
CA ILE A 163 -8.44 10.36 -9.66
C ILE A 163 -9.63 10.19 -8.69
N ILE A 164 -9.67 11.01 -7.64
CA ILE A 164 -10.74 11.03 -6.64
C ILE A 164 -11.25 12.47 -6.52
N ASN A 165 -12.56 12.70 -6.65
CA ASN A 165 -13.12 14.07 -6.66
C ASN A 165 -14.55 14.16 -6.10
N SER A 166 -14.96 13.17 -5.32
CA SER A 166 -16.28 13.12 -4.69
C SER A 166 -16.18 12.44 -3.34
N VAL A 167 -17.07 12.81 -2.42
CA VAL A 167 -17.21 12.18 -1.10
C VAL A 167 -17.74 10.76 -1.29
N SER A 168 -16.83 9.81 -1.45
CA SER A 168 -17.12 8.42 -1.73
C SER A 168 -15.95 7.54 -1.31
N THR A 169 -16.18 6.24 -1.31
CA THR A 169 -15.17 5.19 -1.11
C THR A 169 -14.60 4.76 -2.46
N TYR A 170 -13.27 4.72 -2.57
CA TYR A 170 -12.53 4.31 -3.76
C TYR A 170 -11.71 3.07 -3.45
N GLN A 171 -12.05 1.95 -4.09
CA GLN A 171 -11.33 0.69 -3.94
C GLN A 171 -9.99 0.70 -4.69
N PHE A 172 -8.98 0.10 -4.07
CA PHE A 172 -7.70 -0.27 -4.66
C PHE A 172 -7.55 -1.79 -4.57
N PRO A 173 -7.97 -2.54 -5.61
CA PRO A 173 -7.95 -4.01 -5.61
C PRO A 173 -6.55 -4.54 -5.90
N LEU A 174 -5.66 -4.41 -4.92
CA LEU A 174 -4.27 -4.81 -5.04
C LEU A 174 -4.06 -6.25 -4.56
N GLY A 175 -3.09 -6.92 -5.18
CA GLY A 175 -2.66 -8.26 -4.81
C GLY A 175 -1.49 -8.74 -5.65
N THR A 176 -1.16 -10.02 -5.56
CA THR A 176 -0.14 -10.65 -6.39
C THR A 176 -0.39 -12.15 -6.52
N SER A 177 -0.07 -12.75 -7.65
CA SER A 177 0.02 -14.22 -7.77
C SER A 177 1.46 -14.72 -7.64
N ASP A 178 2.41 -13.84 -7.31
CA ASP A 178 3.80 -14.24 -7.14
C ASP A 178 3.93 -15.21 -5.95
N GLY A 179 4.56 -16.35 -6.22
CA GLY A 179 4.62 -17.49 -5.31
C GLY A 179 3.55 -18.57 -5.55
N GLY A 180 2.78 -18.48 -6.64
CA GLY A 180 1.91 -19.57 -7.13
C GLY A 180 0.46 -19.50 -6.70
N GLU A 181 0.16 -18.78 -5.61
CA GLU A 181 -1.20 -18.57 -5.11
C GLU A 181 -1.54 -17.07 -5.10
N SER A 182 -2.77 -16.75 -5.48
CA SER A 182 -3.28 -15.38 -5.43
C SER A 182 -3.33 -14.87 -3.99
N PHE A 183 -2.69 -13.73 -3.76
CA PHE A 183 -2.63 -13.04 -2.49
C PHE A 183 -3.25 -11.65 -2.64
N TYR A 184 -4.53 -11.56 -2.35
CA TYR A 184 -5.32 -10.34 -2.45
C TYR A 184 -5.30 -9.55 -1.14
N ARG A 185 -4.85 -8.30 -1.19
CA ARG A 185 -4.74 -7.38 -0.05
C ARG A 185 -5.15 -5.98 -0.51
N PRO A 186 -6.46 -5.72 -0.59
CA PRO A 186 -6.96 -4.43 -1.03
C PRO A 186 -6.93 -3.42 0.10
N PHE A 187 -7.08 -2.15 -0.29
CA PHE A 187 -7.50 -1.11 0.62
C PHE A 187 -8.55 -0.22 -0.05
N GLU A 188 -9.21 0.58 0.76
CA GLU A 188 -10.18 1.58 0.31
C GLU A 188 -9.78 2.96 0.81
N VAL A 189 -10.00 3.99 -0.02
CA VAL A 189 -9.82 5.39 0.35
C VAL A 189 -11.17 6.06 0.42
N ASP A 190 -11.53 6.57 1.58
CA ASP A 190 -12.71 7.39 1.78
C ASP A 190 -12.30 8.86 1.64
N SER A 191 -12.72 9.50 0.55
CA SER A 191 -12.54 10.94 0.36
C SER A 191 -13.50 11.71 1.27
N LYS A 192 -13.01 12.72 2.00
CA LYS A 192 -13.81 13.52 2.92
C LYS A 192 -14.43 14.76 2.27
N ASP A 193 -14.00 15.10 1.07
CA ASP A 193 -14.51 16.23 0.29
C ASP A 193 -14.56 15.88 -1.20
N ALA A 194 -15.07 16.82 -1.99
CA ALA A 194 -15.20 16.72 -3.44
C ALA A 194 -14.07 17.45 -4.19
N VAL A 195 -12.97 17.79 -3.51
CA VAL A 195 -11.82 18.40 -4.19
C VAL A 195 -11.09 17.32 -4.98
N GLN A 196 -10.71 17.62 -6.21
CA GLN A 196 -9.97 16.68 -7.03
C GLN A 196 -8.58 16.43 -6.43
N ASN A 197 -8.29 15.16 -6.18
CA ASN A 197 -6.97 14.65 -5.81
C ASN A 197 -6.64 13.46 -6.70
N SER A 198 -5.37 13.08 -6.76
CA SER A 198 -4.99 11.75 -7.19
C SER A 198 -4.39 10.98 -6.05
N PHE A 199 -4.64 9.68 -6.05
CA PHE A 199 -4.10 8.74 -5.08
C PHE A 199 -3.47 7.59 -5.84
N SER A 200 -2.20 7.30 -5.56
CA SER A 200 -1.46 6.20 -6.15
C SER A 200 -0.95 5.25 -5.09
N ALA A 201 -0.88 3.98 -5.46
CA ALA A 201 -0.43 2.94 -4.57
C ALA A 201 0.38 1.87 -5.29
N SER A 202 1.40 1.42 -4.58
CA SER A 202 2.08 0.14 -4.82
C SER A 202 1.81 -0.77 -3.63
N PHE A 203 1.58 -2.04 -3.92
CA PHE A 203 1.62 -3.17 -3.00
C PHE A 203 2.85 -4.03 -3.33
N SER A 204 3.49 -4.58 -2.30
CA SER A 204 4.63 -5.47 -2.44
C SER A 204 4.58 -6.59 -1.41
N LYS A 205 4.47 -7.84 -1.85
CA LYS A 205 4.51 -9.03 -0.98
C LYS A 205 5.95 -9.48 -0.68
N LYS A 206 6.69 -8.64 0.04
CA LYS A 206 8.05 -8.92 0.51
C LYS A 206 8.38 -8.13 1.78
N ASP A 207 9.50 -8.47 2.41
CA ASP A 207 10.01 -7.75 3.60
C ASP A 207 10.28 -6.27 3.27
N PRO A 208 9.70 -5.32 4.01
CA PRO A 208 10.00 -3.89 3.85
C PRO A 208 11.49 -3.56 3.90
N SER A 209 12.29 -4.29 4.69
CA SER A 209 13.74 -4.11 4.79
C SER A 209 14.44 -4.39 3.46
N SER A 210 13.92 -5.32 2.64
CA SER A 210 14.43 -5.59 1.30
C SER A 210 14.19 -4.45 0.30
N ALA A 211 13.30 -3.52 0.64
CA ALA A 211 12.98 -2.33 -0.13
C ALA A 211 13.61 -1.06 0.44
N GLY A 212 14.50 -1.17 1.44
CA GLY A 212 15.16 -0.04 2.10
C GLY A 212 14.43 0.51 3.32
N TYR A 213 13.31 -0.10 3.72
CA TYR A 213 12.54 0.30 4.91
C TYR A 213 12.88 -0.62 6.08
N SER A 214 14.06 -0.41 6.68
CA SER A 214 14.58 -1.30 7.73
C SER A 214 13.58 -1.47 8.87
N ARG A 215 13.10 -2.70 9.09
CA ARG A 215 12.20 -3.04 10.20
C ARG A 215 12.85 -2.90 11.58
N MET A 216 14.17 -2.80 11.63
CA MET A 216 14.92 -2.53 12.86
C MET A 216 14.89 -1.05 13.26
N SER A 217 14.66 -0.16 12.30
CA SER A 217 14.47 1.27 12.55
C SER A 217 13.01 1.53 12.93
N LYS A 218 12.66 1.29 14.19
CA LYS A 218 11.29 1.43 14.71
C LYS A 218 11.27 2.12 16.06
N ARG A 219 10.15 2.75 16.40
CA ARG A 219 9.96 3.26 17.76
C ARG A 219 10.05 2.13 18.80
N PRO A 220 10.54 2.41 20.04
CA PRO A 220 10.69 1.38 21.07
C PRO A 220 9.39 0.69 21.50
N ASP A 221 8.24 1.35 21.35
CA ASP A 221 6.91 0.82 21.68
C ASP A 221 6.35 -0.13 20.61
N ILE A 222 6.98 -0.21 19.44
CA ILE A 222 6.67 -1.19 18.40
C ILE A 222 7.50 -2.45 18.66
N ASP A 223 6.81 -3.58 18.86
CA ASP A 223 7.43 -4.87 19.14
C ASP A 223 8.00 -5.51 17.87
N ASN A 224 7.18 -5.65 16.83
CA ASN A 224 7.60 -6.16 15.53
C ASN A 224 6.87 -5.45 14.39
N VAL A 225 7.61 -5.11 13.34
CA VAL A 225 7.06 -4.61 12.08
C VAL A 225 6.87 -5.82 11.16
N TYR A 226 5.72 -5.90 10.50
CA TYR A 226 5.35 -7.04 9.69
C TYR A 226 6.23 -7.19 8.45
N GLU A 227 6.62 -8.44 8.18
CA GLU A 227 7.66 -8.80 7.22
C GLU A 227 7.15 -9.33 5.89
N LYS A 228 5.85 -9.59 5.74
CA LYS A 228 5.37 -10.29 4.54
C LYS A 228 4.92 -9.37 3.43
N TYR A 229 4.44 -8.18 3.75
CA TYR A 229 4.07 -7.19 2.74
C TYR A 229 4.09 -5.76 3.28
N PHE A 230 4.06 -4.81 2.37
CA PHE A 230 3.82 -3.40 2.64
C PHE A 230 3.16 -2.72 1.44
N TYR A 231 2.62 -1.53 1.69
CA TYR A 231 2.13 -0.61 0.68
C TYR A 231 3.07 0.60 0.61
N VAL A 232 3.11 1.27 -0.54
CA VAL A 232 3.67 2.62 -0.67
C VAL A 232 2.59 3.48 -1.29
N LEU A 233 2.17 4.51 -0.56
CA LEU A 233 1.06 5.36 -0.93
C LEU A 233 1.55 6.77 -1.25
N GLU A 234 0.93 7.42 -2.22
CA GLU A 234 1.21 8.80 -2.58
C GLU A 234 -0.06 9.50 -3.03
N GLN A 235 -0.25 10.71 -2.52
CA GLN A 235 -1.35 11.59 -2.82
C GLN A 235 -0.82 12.86 -3.47
N ASN A 236 -1.49 13.29 -4.54
CA ASN A 236 -1.33 14.64 -5.08
C ASN A 236 -2.64 15.42 -4.88
N GLY A 237 -2.55 16.46 -4.05
CA GLY A 237 -3.66 17.31 -3.65
C GLY A 237 -3.66 17.53 -2.13
N THR A 238 -4.71 18.14 -1.59
CA THR A 238 -4.73 18.65 -0.20
C THR A 238 -5.80 18.03 0.69
N SER A 239 -6.67 17.18 0.13
CA SER A 239 -7.79 16.62 0.90
C SER A 239 -7.33 15.61 1.94
N LYS A 240 -7.98 15.62 3.10
CA LYS A 240 -7.77 14.56 4.10
C LYS A 240 -8.62 13.35 3.74
N VAL A 241 -8.09 12.16 3.99
CA VAL A 241 -8.74 10.89 3.64
C VAL A 241 -8.77 9.96 4.84
N ASN A 242 -9.70 9.01 4.83
CA ASN A 242 -9.55 7.80 5.62
C ASN A 242 -9.14 6.66 4.70
N ILE A 243 -8.33 5.73 5.20
CA ILE A 243 -7.88 4.56 4.45
C ILE A 243 -8.18 3.32 5.28
N ARG A 244 -8.91 2.36 4.69
CA ARG A 244 -9.22 1.07 5.29
C ARG A 244 -8.36 0.00 4.64
N PHE A 245 -7.42 -0.54 5.41
CA PHE A 245 -6.56 -1.65 4.97
C PHE A 245 -7.16 -2.97 5.41
N TYR A 246 -7.46 -3.86 4.47
CA TYR A 246 -8.07 -5.15 4.75
C TYR A 246 -7.02 -6.24 4.94
N GLN A 247 -7.29 -7.15 5.86
CA GLN A 247 -6.41 -8.27 6.21
C GLN A 247 -7.20 -9.53 6.57
N ASN A 248 -6.51 -10.67 6.52
CA ASN A 248 -6.96 -11.91 7.12
C ASN A 248 -6.18 -12.11 8.42
N SER A 249 -6.84 -11.93 9.57
CA SER A 249 -6.20 -11.97 10.89
C SER A 249 -5.51 -13.30 11.20
N VAL A 250 -5.92 -14.42 10.58
CA VAL A 250 -5.29 -15.73 10.78
C VAL A 250 -4.03 -15.86 9.92
N GLN A 251 -4.11 -15.51 8.64
CA GLN A 251 -2.98 -15.59 7.70
C GLN A 251 -1.91 -14.52 7.96
N ASP A 252 -2.37 -13.33 8.37
CA ASP A 252 -1.54 -12.14 8.56
C ASP A 252 -0.99 -12.00 9.97
N GLY A 253 -1.35 -12.88 10.91
CA GLY A 253 -0.77 -12.91 12.26
C GLY A 253 -1.44 -12.00 13.28
N GLY A 254 -2.68 -11.56 13.03
CA GLY A 254 -3.53 -10.91 14.02
C GLY A 254 -3.09 -9.51 14.45
N PHE A 255 -2.25 -8.83 13.65
CA PHE A 255 -1.79 -7.48 13.96
C PHE A 255 -2.94 -6.48 14.03
N THR A 256 -2.91 -5.61 15.04
CA THR A 256 -3.97 -4.62 15.29
C THR A 256 -3.54 -3.17 15.07
N GLN A 257 -2.31 -2.94 14.60
CA GLN A 257 -1.75 -1.61 14.43
C GLN A 257 -1.15 -1.44 13.03
N LEU A 258 -1.46 -0.31 12.39
CA LEU A 258 -0.76 0.19 11.21
C LEU A 258 0.45 1.02 11.63
N VAL A 259 1.54 0.84 10.91
CA VAL A 259 2.74 1.66 11.03
C VAL A 259 3.12 2.23 9.67
N ASP A 260 3.71 3.41 9.68
CA ASP A 260 4.28 4.04 8.50
C ASP A 260 5.76 4.34 8.71
N TYR A 261 6.52 4.35 7.60
CA TYR A 261 7.95 4.64 7.62
C TYR A 261 8.19 6.11 7.32
N ASN A 262 8.34 6.90 8.37
CA ASN A 262 8.31 8.35 8.28
C ASN A 262 9.58 8.95 7.63
N ARG A 263 9.59 10.28 7.50
CA ARG A 263 10.72 11.03 6.90
C ARG A 263 12.04 10.94 7.69
N LEU A 264 11.99 10.47 8.94
CA LEU A 264 13.18 10.21 9.76
C LEU A 264 13.70 8.78 9.59
N ASN A 265 13.15 8.02 8.64
CA ASN A 265 13.51 6.63 8.37
C ASN A 265 13.26 5.71 9.58
N ILE A 266 12.16 5.94 10.29
CA ILE A 266 11.74 5.16 11.46
C ILE A 266 10.28 4.74 11.25
N TRP A 267 9.98 3.47 11.55
CA TRP A 267 8.61 3.00 11.69
C TRP A 267 7.97 3.60 12.93
N GLU A 268 6.88 4.32 12.74
CA GLU A 268 6.04 4.84 13.79
C GLU A 268 4.58 4.41 13.61
N LYS A 269 3.78 4.58 14.66
CA LYS A 269 2.34 4.32 14.55
C LYS A 269 1.75 5.35 13.58
N ALA A 270 1.07 4.88 12.54
CA ALA A 270 0.34 5.74 11.60
C ALA A 270 -0.84 6.50 12.23
N GLY A 271 -1.04 6.38 13.54
CA GLY A 271 -2.17 6.91 14.28
C GLY A 271 -2.95 5.81 14.99
N PRO A 272 -4.09 6.16 15.61
CA PRO A 272 -4.96 5.19 16.25
C PRO A 272 -5.47 4.19 15.20
N SER A 273 -5.16 2.91 15.39
CA SER A 273 -5.69 1.83 14.56
C SER A 273 -6.86 1.18 15.27
N PHE A 274 -8.03 1.21 14.63
CA PHE A 274 -9.25 0.57 15.13
C PHE A 274 -9.49 -0.72 14.35
N PRO A 275 -9.08 -1.89 14.88
CA PRO A 275 -9.37 -3.16 14.23
C PRO A 275 -10.88 -3.44 14.26
N THR A 276 -11.46 -3.57 13.07
CA THR A 276 -12.87 -3.94 12.91
C THR A 276 -12.95 -5.32 12.27
N SER A 277 -13.53 -6.28 12.98
CA SER A 277 -13.80 -7.61 12.43
C SER A 277 -15.06 -7.60 11.55
N GLY A 278 -15.05 -8.42 10.50
CA GLY A 278 -16.17 -8.55 9.59
C GLY A 278 -15.96 -9.67 8.59
N ASN A 279 -16.81 -9.75 7.57
CA ASN A 279 -16.57 -10.56 6.38
C ASN A 279 -16.51 -9.62 5.19
N PHE A 280 -15.33 -9.47 4.60
CA PHE A 280 -15.06 -8.52 3.52
C PHE A 280 -14.82 -9.21 2.17
N GLY A 281 -15.16 -10.50 2.05
CA GLY A 281 -14.89 -11.32 0.86
C GLY A 281 -13.43 -11.78 0.78
N ASP A 282 -13.14 -12.69 -0.15
CA ASP A 282 -11.76 -13.18 -0.43
C ASP A 282 -10.99 -13.69 0.80
N GLY A 283 -11.71 -14.14 1.83
CA GLY A 283 -11.14 -14.57 3.11
C GLY A 283 -10.65 -13.43 4.02
N LEU A 284 -10.89 -12.17 3.67
CA LEU A 284 -10.56 -11.00 4.50
C LEU A 284 -11.60 -10.86 5.62
N ASN A 285 -11.11 -10.73 6.85
CA ASN A 285 -11.96 -10.79 8.04
C ASN A 285 -11.72 -9.64 9.05
N GLN A 286 -10.79 -8.73 8.73
CA GLN A 286 -10.51 -7.56 9.55
C GLN A 286 -10.06 -6.39 8.67
N HIS A 287 -10.35 -5.16 9.09
CA HIS A 287 -9.68 -3.99 8.55
C HIS A 287 -9.11 -3.10 9.65
N LEU A 288 -8.09 -2.33 9.30
CA LEU A 288 -7.51 -1.26 10.11
C LEU A 288 -7.78 0.09 9.43
N LEU A 289 -8.31 1.04 10.21
CA LEU A 289 -8.58 2.40 9.76
C LEU A 289 -7.38 3.30 10.04
N TYR A 290 -6.89 3.99 9.00
CA TYR A 290 -5.97 5.13 9.09
C TYR A 290 -6.72 6.40 8.72
N SER A 291 -6.51 7.48 9.46
CA SER A 291 -7.07 8.81 9.17
C SER A 291 -5.94 9.79 8.92
N SER A 292 -5.82 10.31 7.70
CA SER A 292 -4.72 11.21 7.38
C SER A 292 -4.87 12.55 8.09
N THR A 293 -3.78 12.99 8.72
CA THR A 293 -3.63 14.34 9.28
C THR A 293 -3.00 15.30 8.28
N GLU A 294 -2.12 14.74 7.43
CA GLU A 294 -1.34 15.43 6.40
C GLU A 294 -1.46 14.71 5.04
N VAL A 295 -0.98 15.37 3.98
CA VAL A 295 -0.88 14.78 2.64
C VAL A 295 0.14 13.65 2.64
N ILE A 296 -0.23 12.52 2.05
CA ILE A 296 0.61 11.32 2.00
C ILE A 296 1.61 11.45 0.87
N THR A 297 2.91 11.57 1.17
CA THR A 297 3.96 11.75 0.15
C THR A 297 4.90 10.54 0.12
N ASN A 298 4.66 9.60 -0.81
CA ASN A 298 5.47 8.40 -1.03
C ASN A 298 5.79 7.65 0.28
N LEU A 299 4.75 7.37 1.06
CA LEU A 299 4.86 6.88 2.43
C LEU A 299 4.61 5.36 2.47
N PRO A 300 5.56 4.56 3.00
CA PRO A 300 5.38 3.13 3.18
C PRO A 300 4.47 2.83 4.37
N PHE A 301 3.56 1.87 4.24
CA PHE A 301 2.67 1.38 5.30
C PHE A 301 2.75 -0.14 5.45
N THR A 302 2.73 -0.64 6.67
CA THR A 302 2.53 -2.07 6.96
C THR A 302 1.89 -2.27 8.34
N LEU A 303 1.74 -3.53 8.75
CA LEU A 303 1.20 -3.93 10.04
C LEU A 303 2.30 -3.98 11.10
N ALA A 304 1.94 -3.86 12.38
CA ALA A 304 2.87 -4.06 13.48
C ALA A 304 2.20 -4.60 14.74
N ALA A 305 3.01 -5.29 15.56
CA ALA A 305 2.68 -5.63 16.94
C ALA A 305 3.22 -4.53 17.85
N ILE A 306 2.47 -4.19 18.88
CA ILE A 306 2.83 -3.18 19.87
C ILE A 306 3.15 -3.90 21.18
N LYS A 307 4.19 -3.44 21.89
CA LYS A 307 4.54 -4.02 23.19
C LYS A 307 3.39 -3.82 24.17
N THR A 308 3.03 -4.89 24.87
CA THR A 308 2.00 -4.87 25.91
C THR A 308 2.50 -4.23 27.19
N ASP A 309 3.82 -4.27 27.42
CA ASP A 309 4.48 -3.42 28.40
C ASP A 309 4.55 -2.02 27.77
N GLY A 310 3.86 -1.06 28.39
CA GLY A 310 3.56 0.25 27.79
C GLY A 310 4.77 0.98 27.20
N PRO A 311 4.54 2.10 26.49
CA PRO A 311 5.58 2.80 25.71
C PRO A 311 6.75 3.34 26.54
N PHE A 312 6.67 3.25 27.87
CA PHE A 312 7.60 3.80 28.85
C PHE A 312 8.46 2.71 29.47
N THR A 313 9.74 3.02 29.67
CA THR A 313 10.59 2.23 30.57
C THR A 313 10.69 2.94 31.90
N PHE A 314 10.11 2.34 32.93
CA PHE A 314 10.21 2.81 34.32
C PHE A 314 11.44 2.18 34.98
N PHE A 315 12.44 3.00 35.30
CA PHE A 315 13.51 2.55 36.19
C PHE A 315 12.96 2.39 37.60
N ASN A 316 13.45 1.38 38.33
CA ASN A 316 12.96 1.00 39.65
C ASN A 316 13.81 1.55 40.80
N ALA A 317 14.93 2.22 40.49
CA ALA A 317 15.76 2.90 41.49
C ALA A 317 16.43 4.16 40.93
N PHE A 318 16.72 5.11 41.81
CA PHE A 318 17.56 6.28 41.57
C PHE A 318 18.30 6.67 42.86
N SER A 319 19.42 7.38 42.73
CA SER A 319 20.35 7.70 43.82
C SER A 319 20.70 9.19 43.81
N PRO A 320 19.93 10.05 44.51
CA PRO A 320 20.21 11.49 44.55
C PRO A 320 21.37 11.79 45.51
N ASP A 321 22.59 11.41 45.13
CA ASP A 321 23.83 11.62 45.92
C ASP A 321 24.75 12.71 45.31
N GLY A 322 24.39 13.26 44.15
CA GLY A 322 25.08 14.37 43.50
C GLY A 322 26.31 13.95 42.69
N ASP A 323 26.47 12.65 42.42
CA ASP A 323 27.58 12.13 41.60
C ASP A 323 27.33 12.27 40.08
N GLY A 324 26.16 12.74 39.68
CA GLY A 324 25.73 12.92 38.30
C GLY A 324 25.12 11.66 37.67
N ILE A 325 25.01 10.55 38.39
CA ILE A 325 24.57 9.24 37.90
C ILE A 325 23.27 8.83 38.60
N ASN A 326 22.17 8.81 37.84
CA ASN A 326 20.84 8.49 38.36
C ASN A 326 20.41 9.37 39.55
N ASP A 327 20.89 10.61 39.61
CA ASP A 327 20.49 11.58 40.64
C ASP A 327 19.01 11.93 40.61
N LYS A 328 18.36 11.70 39.46
CA LYS A 328 16.94 11.96 39.24
C LYS A 328 16.28 10.73 38.66
N TRP A 329 15.00 10.55 38.99
CA TRP A 329 14.23 9.46 38.45
C TRP A 329 13.78 9.74 37.02
N GLU A 330 14.39 9.08 36.05
CA GLU A 330 13.99 9.20 34.64
C GLU A 330 12.97 8.14 34.24
N ILE A 331 12.07 8.51 33.33
CA ILE A 331 11.13 7.58 32.68
C ILE A 331 11.37 7.68 31.17
N LYS A 332 11.95 6.64 30.56
CA LYS A 332 12.31 6.70 29.14
C LYS A 332 11.07 6.80 28.26
N ASN A 333 11.21 7.54 27.16
CA ASN A 333 10.18 7.85 26.16
C ASN A 333 9.03 8.74 26.65
N LEU A 334 9.04 9.21 27.90
CA LEU A 334 7.99 10.10 28.39
C LEU A 334 8.01 11.48 27.71
N ASP A 335 9.18 11.93 27.23
CA ASP A 335 9.32 13.22 26.53
C ASP A 335 8.45 13.31 25.25
N LEU A 336 7.99 12.18 24.71
CA LEU A 336 7.06 12.12 23.58
C LEU A 336 5.60 12.40 23.97
N PHE A 337 5.31 12.51 25.27
CA PHE A 337 3.98 12.70 25.83
C PHE A 337 3.99 13.94 26.74
N PRO A 338 4.01 15.15 26.16
CA PRO A 338 4.17 16.38 26.92
C PRO A 338 3.00 16.66 27.88
N ASN A 339 1.82 16.08 27.62
CA ASN A 339 0.65 16.15 28.48
C ASN A 339 0.62 14.91 29.40
N ASN A 340 1.31 15.00 30.53
CA ASN A 340 1.34 13.95 31.54
C ASN A 340 1.34 14.56 32.96
N ASP A 341 0.91 13.80 33.95
CA ASP A 341 0.90 14.21 35.35
C ASP A 341 1.47 13.10 36.23
N LEU A 342 2.58 13.37 36.90
CA LEU A 342 3.19 12.45 37.84
C LEU A 342 2.82 12.82 39.28
N SER A 343 2.40 11.84 40.07
CA SER A 343 2.26 11.94 41.53
C SER A 343 3.04 10.81 42.20
N VAL A 344 3.83 11.14 43.21
CA VAL A 344 4.61 10.19 44.01
C VAL A 344 4.16 10.27 45.47
N PHE A 345 4.06 9.11 46.11
CA PHE A 345 3.54 8.91 47.44
C PHE A 345 4.55 8.15 48.31
N ASN A 346 4.61 8.48 49.59
CA ASN A 346 5.36 7.71 50.57
C ASN A 346 4.63 6.38 50.92
N ARG A 347 5.23 5.57 51.79
CA ARG A 347 4.65 4.29 52.23
C ARG A 347 3.32 4.43 52.97
N TRP A 348 3.03 5.58 53.57
CA TRP A 348 1.80 5.84 54.32
C TRP A 348 0.67 6.42 53.43
N GLY A 349 0.94 6.65 52.14
CA GLY A 349 -0.03 7.18 51.19
C GLY A 349 -0.03 8.70 51.08
N ASP A 350 0.85 9.42 51.79
CA ASP A 350 0.95 10.87 51.63
C ASP A 350 1.65 11.20 50.32
N LYS A 351 1.11 12.17 49.59
CA LYS A 351 1.72 12.67 48.36
C LYS A 351 2.94 13.51 48.69
N VAL A 352 4.10 13.09 48.21
CA VAL A 352 5.39 13.75 48.47
C VAL A 352 5.94 14.52 47.27
N PHE A 353 5.46 14.21 46.06
CA PHE A 353 5.83 14.93 44.85
C PHE A 353 4.65 14.93 43.86
N GLN A 354 4.46 16.04 43.17
CA GLN A 354 3.49 16.16 42.09
C GLN A 354 3.99 17.16 41.05
N VAL A 355 3.86 16.81 39.78
CA VAL A 355 4.24 17.70 38.69
C VAL A 355 3.46 17.39 37.42
N SER A 356 3.08 18.46 36.72
CA SER A 356 2.51 18.38 35.38
C SER A 356 3.61 18.53 34.33
N ASN A 357 3.44 17.80 33.24
CA ASN A 357 4.35 17.66 32.12
C ASN A 357 5.73 17.21 32.61
N TYR A 358 5.78 16.06 33.28
CA TYR A 358 7.02 15.45 33.75
C TYR A 358 7.96 15.18 32.57
N SER A 359 9.22 15.52 32.75
CA SER A 359 10.29 15.47 31.75
C SER A 359 11.64 15.33 32.46
N SER A 360 12.71 15.04 31.73
CA SER A 360 14.08 15.01 32.27
C SER A 360 14.46 16.31 33.01
N THR A 361 14.02 17.47 32.53
CA THR A 361 14.28 18.78 33.16
C THR A 361 13.48 19.01 34.45
N LYS A 362 12.37 18.30 34.63
CA LYS A 362 11.52 18.33 35.83
C LYS A 362 11.60 17.03 36.63
N ALA A 363 12.62 16.22 36.37
CA ALA A 363 12.76 14.90 36.96
C ALA A 363 12.89 15.00 38.49
N TRP A 364 12.22 14.10 39.20
CA TRP A 364 12.21 14.07 40.65
C TRP A 364 13.57 13.63 41.16
N ASP A 365 14.14 14.45 42.05
CA ASP A 365 15.46 14.28 42.67
C ASP A 365 15.35 13.77 44.11
N GLY A 366 14.17 13.36 44.57
CA GLY A 366 13.96 12.84 45.92
C GLY A 366 13.91 13.91 47.02
N GLY A 367 14.37 15.13 46.77
CA GLY A 367 14.45 16.21 47.76
C GLY A 367 14.99 15.81 49.14
N ASN A 368 14.44 16.40 50.20
CA ASN A 368 14.81 16.14 51.60
C ASN A 368 14.13 14.89 52.20
N LEU A 369 13.69 13.96 51.37
CA LEU A 369 13.00 12.76 51.84
C LEU A 369 14.01 11.65 52.20
N ASN A 370 13.60 10.74 53.09
CA ASN A 370 14.43 9.61 53.53
C ASN A 370 14.56 8.54 52.44
N PRO A 371 15.69 7.83 52.33
CA PRO A 371 15.81 6.70 51.42
C PRO A 371 14.73 5.65 51.73
N GLY A 372 14.21 5.00 50.69
CA GLY A 372 13.11 4.06 50.81
C GLY A 372 12.34 3.84 49.52
N THR A 373 11.30 3.01 49.60
CA THR A 373 10.40 2.75 48.49
C THR A 373 9.22 3.73 48.50
N TYR A 374 9.01 4.35 47.36
CA TYR A 374 7.90 5.25 47.07
C TYR A 374 7.00 4.64 46.01
N TYR A 375 5.76 5.08 45.97
CA TYR A 375 4.77 4.62 44.99
C TYR A 375 4.40 5.75 44.07
N TYR A 376 4.15 5.48 42.81
CA TYR A 376 3.79 6.52 41.84
C TYR A 376 2.50 6.21 41.10
N ILE A 377 1.85 7.28 40.65
CA ILE A 377 0.80 7.28 39.64
C ILE A 377 1.22 8.29 38.57
N LEU A 378 1.48 7.81 37.37
CA LEU A 378 1.72 8.63 36.19
C LEU A 378 0.48 8.57 35.29
N ASN A 379 -0.20 9.71 35.14
CA ASN A 379 -1.29 9.84 34.19
C ASN A 379 -0.73 10.37 32.87
N VAL A 380 -1.05 9.71 31.76
CA VAL A 380 -0.61 10.12 30.42
C VAL A 380 -1.81 10.14 29.48
N GLU A 381 -1.86 11.14 28.62
CA GLU A 381 -2.81 11.15 27.50
C GLU A 381 -2.19 10.47 26.27
N GLU A 382 -2.71 9.29 25.94
CA GLU A 382 -2.33 8.52 24.77
C GLU A 382 -3.46 8.56 23.74
N SER A 383 -3.23 9.25 22.61
CA SER A 383 -4.21 9.33 21.52
C SER A 383 -5.60 9.82 21.97
N GLY A 384 -5.65 10.81 22.87
CA GLY A 384 -6.89 11.36 23.43
C GLY A 384 -7.50 10.55 24.58
N VAL A 385 -6.89 9.42 24.97
CA VAL A 385 -7.35 8.58 26.08
C VAL A 385 -6.40 8.73 27.26
N LYS A 386 -6.94 9.03 28.45
CA LYS A 386 -6.16 9.09 29.69
C LYS A 386 -5.88 7.69 30.21
N LYS A 387 -4.60 7.36 30.38
CA LYS A 387 -4.12 6.12 31.02
C LYS A 387 -3.34 6.42 32.29
N ALA A 388 -3.40 5.52 33.26
CA ALA A 388 -2.66 5.63 34.51
C ALA A 388 -1.69 4.46 34.67
N TYR A 389 -0.40 4.78 34.80
CA TYR A 389 0.67 3.84 35.10
C TYR A 389 0.99 3.92 36.59
N LYS A 390 1.04 2.77 37.25
CA LYS A 390 1.27 2.67 38.69
C LYS A 390 2.42 1.73 38.97
N GLY A 391 3.20 2.04 39.99
CA GLY A 391 4.32 1.21 40.38
C GLY A 391 5.02 1.75 41.60
N PHE A 392 6.25 1.29 41.79
CA PHE A 392 7.12 1.76 42.86
C PHE A 392 8.48 2.19 42.31
N ILE A 393 9.15 3.04 43.07
CA ILE A 393 10.50 3.55 42.80
C ILE A 393 11.28 3.54 44.12
N THR A 394 12.48 2.99 44.10
CA THR A 394 13.37 2.96 45.27
C THR A 394 14.35 4.11 45.21
N MET A 395 14.31 4.98 46.23
CA MET A 395 15.33 6.01 46.41
C MET A 395 16.41 5.47 47.34
N VAL A 396 17.65 5.43 46.85
CA VAL A 396 18.81 5.01 47.63
C VAL A 396 19.67 6.23 47.92
N LYS A 397 20.01 6.48 49.19
CA LYS A 397 21.02 7.47 49.56
C LYS A 397 22.18 6.68 50.18
N LYS A 398 23.41 6.97 49.73
CA LYS A 398 24.59 6.50 50.45
C LYS A 398 24.72 7.35 51.72
N ASP A 399 25.00 6.69 52.84
CA ASP A 399 25.34 7.34 54.10
C ASP A 399 26.72 8.04 54.03
#